data_AF-A0A2M6WVI3-F1
#
_entry.id   AF-A0A2M6WVI3-F1
#
_cell.length_a   1.000
_cell.length_b   1.000
_cell.length_c   1.000
_cell.angle_alpha   90.00
_cell.angle_beta   90.00
_cell.angle_gamma   90.00
#
_symmetry.space_group_name_H-M   'P 1'
#
loop_
_entity.id
_entity.type
_entity.pdbx_description
1 polymer ?
#
loop_
_entity_poly.entity_id
_entity_poly.type
_entity_poly.pdbx_seq_one_letter_code
_entity_poly.pdbx_strand_id
1 'polypeptide(L)'
;MKRQTIFEPNFKKIHNIFFIFAVFLAISVLFYSTFFTDGIKQAKAGISQNVSGWAWGDNFGWISFNCTDTDICGSVDYGVNTAIDGDMSGYAWSDNAGWITFNESDLVNCPSGACKAKLAGNNLQGWARALSYGDGWDGWISLNGLGYGITLNGNNLEEFAWDSSDINGQAIGHGWINFNPSFGGVIVTPDTAIAVDLNANPTTVASGDNSTLSWTSENAISCVASVGWSGSKALSGSEVVGPHTSDTVYRITCNNALSSANDDATVFVSSLTYQCSDGIDNDGDGKIDVADPGCYDTGAYDPTDDNETDTLSQCSNFFDDDGDGLIDYPNDPGCSGASDSKEFNIIFEEF
;
A
#
# COMPACT_ATOMS: atom_id res chain seq x y z
N MET A 1 -73.98 70.02 22.24
CA MET A 1 -73.90 68.72 22.94
C MET A 1 -73.88 67.60 21.90
N LYS A 2 -72.70 67.16 21.46
CA LYS A 2 -72.53 65.92 20.66
C LYS A 2 -71.26 65.25 21.18
N ARG A 3 -71.41 64.07 21.78
CA ARG A 3 -70.34 63.27 22.38
C ARG A 3 -69.90 62.21 21.37
N GLN A 4 -68.58 62.06 21.23
CA GLN A 4 -67.89 61.10 20.38
C GLN A 4 -68.15 59.65 20.81
N THR A 5 -68.17 58.73 19.84
CA THR A 5 -67.90 57.30 20.06
C THR A 5 -66.66 56.92 19.25
N ILE A 6 -65.63 56.48 19.97
CA ILE A 6 -64.31 56.06 19.50
C ILE A 6 -64.38 54.57 19.11
N PHE A 7 -63.81 54.20 17.97
CA PHE A 7 -63.56 52.83 17.54
C PHE A 7 -62.41 52.23 18.39
N GLU A 8 -62.65 51.16 19.14
CA GLU A 8 -61.60 50.29 19.70
C GLU A 8 -61.23 49.18 18.70
N PRO A 9 -59.95 48.98 18.34
CA PRO A 9 -59.54 47.88 17.48
C PRO A 9 -59.32 46.58 18.28
N ASN A 10 -59.67 45.45 17.65
CA ASN A 10 -59.62 44.07 18.16
C ASN A 10 -58.18 43.54 18.42
N PHE A 11 -57.45 44.15 19.37
CA PHE A 11 -56.05 43.82 19.67
C PHE A 11 -55.85 42.39 20.21
N LYS A 12 -56.84 41.84 20.93
CA LYS A 12 -56.79 40.49 21.51
C LYS A 12 -56.82 39.35 20.47
N LYS A 13 -57.50 39.54 19.33
CA LYS A 13 -57.60 38.49 18.30
C LYS A 13 -56.28 38.28 17.54
N ILE A 14 -55.54 39.37 17.29
CA ILE A 14 -54.27 39.33 16.55
C ILE A 14 -53.17 38.67 17.41
N HIS A 15 -53.17 38.94 18.72
CA HIS A 15 -52.21 38.34 19.66
C HIS A 15 -52.36 36.81 19.78
N ASN A 16 -53.60 36.31 19.82
CA ASN A 16 -53.87 34.87 19.88
C ASN A 16 -53.47 34.14 18.59
N ILE A 17 -53.64 34.77 17.42
CA ILE A 17 -53.23 34.17 16.14
C ILE A 17 -51.69 34.10 16.04
N PHE A 18 -50.99 35.16 16.45
CA PHE A 18 -49.52 35.15 16.50
C PHE A 18 -48.97 34.09 17.45
N PHE A 19 -49.63 33.91 18.61
CA PHE A 19 -49.24 32.89 19.58
C PHE A 19 -49.43 31.47 19.04
N ILE A 20 -50.55 31.19 18.35
CA ILE A 20 -50.80 29.89 17.71
C ILE A 20 -49.76 29.61 16.62
N PHE A 21 -49.42 30.60 15.79
CA PHE A 21 -48.41 30.44 14.74
C PHE A 21 -47.01 30.21 15.31
N ALA A 22 -46.65 30.91 16.39
CA ALA A 22 -45.38 30.73 17.08
C ALA A 22 -45.29 29.34 17.74
N VAL A 23 -46.39 28.83 18.30
CA VAL A 23 -46.45 27.46 18.85
C VAL A 23 -46.33 26.42 17.75
N PHE A 24 -46.99 26.61 16.60
CA PHE A 24 -46.86 25.70 15.45
C PHE A 24 -45.43 25.69 14.88
N LEU A 25 -44.79 26.86 14.78
CA LEU A 25 -43.39 26.98 14.35
C LEU A 25 -42.44 26.35 15.38
N ALA A 26 -42.67 26.55 16.67
CA ALA A 26 -41.87 25.93 17.72
C ALA A 26 -42.03 24.41 17.73
N ILE A 27 -43.25 23.90 17.53
CA ILE A 27 -43.52 22.46 17.38
C ILE A 27 -42.86 21.93 16.10
N SER A 28 -42.92 22.65 14.98
CA SER A 28 -42.26 22.21 13.74
C SER A 28 -40.74 22.22 13.86
N VAL A 29 -40.15 23.22 14.53
CA VAL A 29 -38.71 23.29 14.80
C VAL A 29 -38.30 22.21 15.79
N LEU A 30 -39.11 21.92 16.81
CA LEU A 30 -38.88 20.81 17.74
C LEU A 30 -38.97 19.46 17.00
N PHE A 31 -39.98 19.26 16.15
CA PHE A 31 -40.11 18.06 15.30
C PHE A 31 -38.92 17.92 14.35
N TYR A 32 -38.53 19.00 13.68
CA TYR A 32 -37.37 18.99 12.77
C TYR A 32 -36.07 18.70 13.54
N SER A 33 -35.91 19.27 14.74
CA SER A 33 -34.74 19.00 15.59
C SER A 33 -34.73 17.58 16.12
N THR A 34 -35.87 16.97 16.47
CA THR A 34 -35.89 15.58 16.94
C THR A 34 -35.76 14.55 15.82
N PHE A 35 -36.06 14.92 14.57
CA PHE A 35 -35.94 14.04 13.40
C PHE A 35 -34.62 14.19 12.62
N PHE A 36 -33.87 15.29 12.80
CA PHE A 36 -32.65 15.57 12.02
C PHE A 36 -31.39 15.85 12.88
N THR A 37 -31.39 15.61 14.19
CA THR A 37 -30.17 15.75 15.03
C THR A 37 -29.34 14.49 15.19
N ASP A 38 -29.77 13.35 14.65
CA ASP A 38 -28.86 12.24 14.46
C ASP A 38 -27.94 12.65 13.30
N GLY A 39 -26.81 13.27 13.65
CA GLY A 39 -25.74 13.53 12.70
C GLY A 39 -25.48 12.28 11.89
N ILE A 40 -25.24 12.43 10.59
CA ILE A 40 -25.04 11.32 9.64
C ILE A 40 -24.17 10.25 10.32
N LYS A 41 -24.81 9.19 10.82
CA LYS A 41 -24.07 8.07 11.40
C LYS A 41 -23.40 7.43 10.21
N GLN A 42 -22.09 7.66 10.07
CA GLN A 42 -21.31 6.88 9.13
C GLN A 42 -21.47 5.42 9.56
N ALA A 43 -22.11 4.66 8.70
CA ALA A 43 -22.15 3.22 8.73
C ALA A 43 -20.73 2.68 8.96
N LYS A 44 -20.60 1.75 9.90
CA LYS A 44 -19.33 1.06 10.20
C LYS A 44 -19.58 -0.42 10.04
N ALA A 45 -18.85 -1.08 9.15
CA ALA A 45 -18.94 -2.52 9.02
C ALA A 45 -18.62 -3.21 10.37
N GLY A 46 -19.35 -4.27 10.68
CA GLY A 46 -19.14 -5.09 11.88
C GLY A 46 -17.84 -5.92 11.80
N ILE A 47 -17.56 -6.70 12.84
CA ILE A 47 -16.32 -7.52 12.95
C ILE A 47 -16.30 -8.78 12.06
N SER A 48 -17.39 -9.10 11.35
CA SER A 48 -17.52 -10.30 10.52
C SER A 48 -17.84 -10.02 9.05
N GLN A 49 -18.27 -8.80 8.72
CA GLN A 49 -18.59 -8.40 7.35
C GLN A 49 -18.05 -7.02 7.10
N ASN A 50 -17.37 -6.85 5.98
CA ASN A 50 -16.57 -5.68 5.69
C ASN A 50 -17.23 -4.68 4.72
N VAL A 51 -18.51 -4.84 4.40
CA VAL A 51 -19.29 -3.86 3.63
C VAL A 51 -20.36 -3.26 4.53
N SER A 52 -20.55 -1.95 4.42
CA SER A 52 -21.52 -1.18 5.21
C SER A 52 -22.05 0.01 4.42
N GLY A 53 -23.12 0.62 4.92
CA GLY A 53 -23.70 1.82 4.37
C GLY A 53 -24.88 1.56 3.45
N TRP A 54 -25.27 2.60 2.72
CA TRP A 54 -26.60 2.69 2.13
C TRP A 54 -26.56 2.97 0.64
N ALA A 55 -27.16 2.08 -0.15
CA ALA A 55 -27.51 2.36 -1.55
C ALA A 55 -28.96 2.84 -1.64
N TRP A 56 -29.29 3.53 -2.74
CA TRP A 56 -30.65 3.99 -3.02
C TRP A 56 -31.08 3.56 -4.41
N GLY A 57 -32.24 2.93 -4.53
CA GLY A 57 -32.91 2.74 -5.81
C GLY A 57 -34.34 3.25 -5.76
N ASP A 58 -34.83 3.87 -6.83
CA ASP A 58 -36.16 4.50 -6.81
C ASP A 58 -37.31 3.50 -6.55
N ASN A 59 -37.12 2.23 -6.93
CA ASN A 59 -38.08 1.15 -6.64
C ASN A 59 -37.73 0.33 -5.39
N PHE A 60 -36.48 0.41 -4.93
CA PHE A 60 -35.94 -0.38 -3.82
C PHE A 60 -35.93 0.41 -2.52
N GLY A 61 -36.08 1.73 -2.58
CA GLY A 61 -35.79 2.59 -1.46
C GLY A 61 -34.34 2.46 -1.00
N TRP A 62 -34.13 2.67 0.29
CA TRP A 62 -32.84 2.51 0.95
C TRP A 62 -32.50 1.02 1.11
N ILE A 63 -31.28 0.67 0.70
CA ILE A 63 -30.72 -0.68 0.85
C ILE A 63 -29.56 -0.58 1.83
N SER A 64 -29.70 -1.26 2.96
CA SER A 64 -28.70 -1.38 4.02
C SER A 64 -27.78 -2.57 3.74
N PHE A 65 -26.46 -2.38 3.81
CA PHE A 65 -25.48 -3.43 3.56
C PHE A 65 -25.00 -4.13 4.83
N ASN A 66 -25.36 -3.60 6.01
CA ASN A 66 -24.97 -4.18 7.29
C ASN A 66 -26.04 -3.90 8.37
N CYS A 67 -26.28 -4.86 9.26
CA CYS A 67 -27.21 -4.67 10.38
C CYS A 67 -26.77 -3.54 11.33
N THR A 68 -25.48 -3.21 11.35
CA THR A 68 -24.92 -2.09 12.13
C THR A 68 -25.37 -0.74 11.59
N ASP A 69 -25.71 -0.65 10.30
CA ASP A 69 -26.21 0.57 9.66
C ASP A 69 -27.56 1.02 10.26
N THR A 70 -28.30 0.07 10.84
CA THR A 70 -29.61 0.27 11.46
C THR A 70 -29.63 0.04 12.97
N ASP A 71 -28.47 -0.28 13.58
CA ASP A 71 -28.34 -0.63 15.01
C ASP A 71 -29.24 -1.82 15.45
N ILE A 72 -29.58 -2.75 14.54
CA ILE A 72 -30.50 -3.88 14.82
C ILE A 72 -29.84 -5.26 14.91
N CYS A 73 -28.51 -5.35 14.84
CA CYS A 73 -27.78 -6.64 14.82
C CYS A 73 -28.13 -7.61 15.96
N GLY A 74 -28.63 -7.12 17.10
CA GLY A 74 -29.10 -7.96 18.19
C GLY A 74 -30.41 -8.73 17.90
N SER A 75 -31.11 -8.39 16.82
CA SER A 75 -32.39 -8.99 16.42
C SER A 75 -32.34 -9.68 15.06
N VAL A 76 -31.56 -9.13 14.12
CA VAL A 76 -31.32 -9.71 12.79
C VAL A 76 -29.86 -9.46 12.45
N ASP A 77 -29.09 -10.52 12.27
CA ASP A 77 -27.67 -10.46 11.89
C ASP A 77 -27.56 -10.63 10.37
N TYR A 78 -27.25 -9.54 9.68
CA TYR A 78 -26.99 -9.54 8.25
C TYR A 78 -25.84 -8.59 7.91
N GLY A 79 -25.15 -8.90 6.83
CA GLY A 79 -24.15 -8.04 6.26
C GLY A 79 -23.60 -8.62 4.98
N VAL A 80 -23.03 -7.76 4.15
CA VAL A 80 -22.33 -8.15 2.93
C VAL A 80 -20.82 -8.14 3.20
N ASN A 81 -20.13 -9.17 2.72
CA ASN A 81 -18.69 -9.33 2.87
C ASN A 81 -18.02 -9.53 1.52
N THR A 82 -16.93 -8.81 1.28
CA THR A 82 -16.02 -8.98 0.14
C THR A 82 -14.77 -9.71 0.60
N ALA A 83 -14.54 -10.91 0.08
CA ALA A 83 -13.34 -11.70 0.40
C ALA A 83 -12.07 -11.08 -0.24
N ILE A 84 -10.89 -11.56 0.19
CA ILE A 84 -9.60 -11.07 -0.32
C ILE A 84 -9.40 -11.30 -1.83
N ASP A 85 -10.07 -12.30 -2.39
CA ASP A 85 -10.08 -12.57 -3.83
C ASP A 85 -11.15 -11.77 -4.58
N GLY A 86 -11.94 -10.97 -3.85
CA GLY A 86 -12.99 -10.11 -4.35
C GLY A 86 -14.37 -10.76 -4.43
N ASP A 87 -14.52 -12.06 -4.15
CA ASP A 87 -15.85 -12.67 -4.15
C ASP A 87 -16.70 -12.08 -3.01
N MET A 88 -17.91 -11.62 -3.36
CA MET A 88 -18.85 -11.05 -2.39
C MET A 88 -19.84 -12.10 -1.93
N SER A 89 -20.30 -11.98 -0.68
CA SER A 89 -21.23 -12.91 -0.03
C SER A 89 -22.07 -12.19 1.02
N GLY A 90 -23.08 -12.87 1.54
CA GLY A 90 -23.97 -12.36 2.58
C GLY A 90 -25.23 -11.70 2.03
N TYR A 91 -25.86 -10.91 2.88
CA TYR A 91 -27.19 -10.35 2.63
C TYR A 91 -27.22 -8.86 2.95
N ALA A 92 -27.89 -8.09 2.10
CA ALA A 92 -28.33 -6.72 2.33
C ALA A 92 -29.85 -6.70 2.54
N TRP A 93 -30.38 -5.62 3.11
CA TRP A 93 -31.80 -5.48 3.42
C TRP A 93 -32.37 -4.18 2.87
N SER A 94 -33.60 -4.25 2.36
CA SER A 94 -34.43 -3.09 2.06
C SER A 94 -35.85 -3.34 2.54
N ASP A 95 -36.51 -2.32 3.08
CA ASP A 95 -37.92 -2.42 3.49
C ASP A 95 -38.88 -2.56 2.30
N ASN A 96 -38.48 -2.12 1.10
CA ASN A 96 -39.32 -2.18 -0.10
C ASN A 96 -39.04 -3.42 -0.95
N ALA A 97 -37.80 -3.92 -0.96
CA ALA A 97 -37.38 -5.06 -1.77
C ALA A 97 -37.21 -6.35 -0.98
N GLY A 98 -37.02 -6.26 0.34
CA GLY A 98 -36.69 -7.37 1.21
C GLY A 98 -35.20 -7.72 1.18
N TRP A 99 -34.92 -9.02 1.33
CA TRP A 99 -33.55 -9.54 1.37
C TRP A 99 -32.89 -9.47 -0.01
N ILE A 100 -31.67 -8.96 -0.07
CA ILE A 100 -30.84 -8.98 -1.27
C ILE A 100 -29.61 -9.85 -0.98
N THR A 101 -29.46 -10.95 -1.72
CA THR A 101 -28.37 -11.91 -1.54
C THR A 101 -27.23 -11.65 -2.52
N PHE A 102 -26.02 -11.82 -1.99
CA PHE A 102 -24.76 -11.86 -2.74
C PHE A 102 -24.15 -13.27 -2.74
N ASN A 103 -24.77 -14.24 -2.06
CA ASN A 103 -24.27 -15.60 -1.98
C ASN A 103 -24.37 -16.31 -3.33
N GLU A 104 -23.25 -16.83 -3.84
CA GLU A 104 -23.20 -17.54 -5.13
C GLU A 104 -24.22 -18.69 -5.23
N SER A 105 -24.52 -19.37 -4.12
CA SER A 105 -25.54 -20.43 -4.08
C SER A 105 -26.95 -19.96 -4.47
N ASP A 106 -27.28 -18.70 -4.19
CA ASP A 106 -28.59 -18.13 -4.46
C ASP A 106 -28.66 -17.47 -5.85
N LEU A 107 -27.50 -17.32 -6.51
CA LEU A 107 -27.34 -16.66 -7.80
C LEU A 107 -27.36 -17.63 -8.99
N VAL A 108 -27.69 -18.91 -8.75
CA VAL A 108 -27.84 -19.92 -9.81
C VAL A 108 -28.85 -19.48 -10.88
N ASN A 109 -28.53 -19.72 -12.15
CA ASN A 109 -29.31 -19.31 -13.32
C ASN A 109 -29.47 -17.79 -13.48
N CYS A 110 -28.43 -17.04 -13.13
CA CYS A 110 -28.36 -15.62 -13.45
C CYS A 110 -28.56 -15.36 -14.96
N PRO A 111 -29.03 -14.17 -15.35
CA PRO A 111 -29.43 -13.88 -16.73
C PRO A 111 -28.30 -14.02 -17.77
N SER A 112 -27.07 -13.64 -17.42
CA SER A 112 -25.90 -13.75 -18.30
C SER A 112 -24.58 -13.67 -17.53
N GLY A 113 -23.45 -13.97 -18.16
CA GLY A 113 -22.14 -13.84 -17.51
C GLY A 113 -21.92 -14.78 -16.33
N ALA A 114 -21.08 -14.37 -15.38
CA ALA A 114 -20.78 -15.16 -14.19
C ALA A 114 -21.83 -14.90 -13.09
N CYS A 115 -22.45 -15.96 -12.60
CA CYS A 115 -23.50 -15.92 -11.58
C CYS A 115 -22.98 -15.72 -10.15
N LYS A 116 -22.21 -14.66 -9.96
CA LYS A 116 -21.66 -14.26 -8.67
C LYS A 116 -21.43 -12.78 -8.60
N ALA A 117 -21.38 -12.22 -7.40
CA ALA A 117 -20.89 -10.86 -7.18
C ALA A 117 -19.39 -10.92 -6.92
N LYS A 118 -18.58 -10.22 -7.73
CA LYS A 118 -17.12 -10.19 -7.55
C LYS A 118 -16.55 -8.80 -7.82
N LEU A 119 -15.72 -8.31 -6.91
CA LEU A 119 -14.85 -7.17 -7.12
C LEU A 119 -13.57 -7.61 -7.84
N ALA A 120 -13.40 -7.22 -9.10
CA ALA A 120 -12.24 -7.56 -9.91
C ALA A 120 -11.51 -6.29 -10.34
N GLY A 121 -10.33 -6.06 -9.76
CA GLY A 121 -9.69 -4.75 -9.80
C GLY A 121 -10.58 -3.73 -9.10
N ASN A 122 -10.91 -2.64 -9.78
CA ASN A 122 -11.80 -1.61 -9.23
C ASN A 122 -13.25 -1.76 -9.70
N ASN A 123 -13.62 -2.83 -10.41
CA ASN A 123 -14.98 -2.98 -10.95
C ASN A 123 -15.70 -4.12 -10.26
N LEU A 124 -16.91 -3.86 -9.80
CA LEU A 124 -17.81 -4.93 -9.40
C LEU A 124 -18.40 -5.60 -10.63
N GLN A 125 -18.59 -6.91 -10.56
CA GLN A 125 -19.03 -7.72 -11.69
C GLN A 125 -20.06 -8.76 -11.27
N GLY A 126 -20.91 -9.11 -12.23
CA GLY A 126 -21.88 -10.18 -12.13
C GLY A 126 -23.16 -9.73 -11.44
N TRP A 127 -23.66 -10.51 -10.46
CA TRP A 127 -25.05 -10.43 -10.04
C TRP A 127 -25.25 -10.42 -8.53
N ALA A 128 -26.29 -9.72 -8.10
CA ALA A 128 -26.99 -9.93 -6.84
C ALA A 128 -28.46 -10.28 -7.12
N ARG A 129 -29.21 -10.74 -6.11
CA ARG A 129 -30.62 -11.08 -6.28
C ARG A 129 -31.45 -10.64 -5.10
N ALA A 130 -32.59 -10.00 -5.36
CA ALA A 130 -33.61 -9.79 -4.33
C ALA A 130 -34.43 -11.07 -4.16
N LEU A 131 -34.62 -11.51 -2.92
CA LEU A 131 -35.36 -12.71 -2.54
C LEU A 131 -36.73 -12.31 -2.00
N SER A 132 -37.80 -12.68 -2.72
CA SER A 132 -39.16 -12.51 -2.21
C SER A 132 -39.49 -13.59 -1.18
N TYR A 133 -39.27 -13.30 0.10
CA TYR A 133 -39.77 -14.13 1.21
C TYR A 133 -41.13 -13.60 1.71
N GLY A 134 -42.16 -13.69 0.87
CA GLY A 134 -43.56 -13.56 1.30
C GLY A 134 -44.32 -12.37 0.72
N ASP A 135 -43.73 -11.17 0.65
CA ASP A 135 -44.37 -9.95 0.11
C ASP A 135 -43.33 -8.94 -0.46
N GLY A 136 -42.35 -9.41 -1.25
CA GLY A 136 -41.30 -8.57 -1.86
C GLY A 136 -41.08 -8.82 -3.35
N TRP A 137 -40.25 -7.99 -3.99
CA TRP A 137 -39.81 -8.20 -5.38
C TRP A 137 -38.76 -9.31 -5.44
N ASP A 138 -38.93 -10.29 -6.34
CA ASP A 138 -37.90 -11.31 -6.66
C ASP A 138 -37.31 -10.98 -8.03
N GLY A 139 -36.02 -10.69 -8.07
CA GLY A 139 -35.37 -10.31 -9.31
C GLY A 139 -33.87 -10.10 -9.22
N TRP A 140 -33.27 -10.02 -10.40
CA TRP A 140 -31.83 -9.94 -10.58
C TRP A 140 -31.34 -8.49 -10.58
N ILE A 141 -30.23 -8.25 -9.91
CA ILE A 141 -29.52 -6.99 -9.89
C ILE A 141 -28.19 -7.20 -10.59
N SER A 142 -28.04 -6.58 -11.76
CA SER A 142 -26.80 -6.55 -12.52
C SER A 142 -25.86 -5.52 -11.91
N LEU A 143 -24.68 -5.97 -11.50
CA LEU A 143 -23.67 -5.12 -10.85
C LEU A 143 -22.81 -4.38 -11.88
N ASN A 144 -22.82 -4.84 -13.14
CA ASN A 144 -22.16 -4.18 -14.27
C ASN A 144 -22.77 -4.54 -15.62
N GLY A 145 -22.56 -3.68 -16.61
CA GLY A 145 -22.96 -3.95 -17.98
C GLY A 145 -22.32 -2.99 -18.99
N LEU A 146 -22.87 -2.94 -20.20
CA LEU A 146 -22.38 -2.04 -21.23
C LEU A 146 -22.72 -0.58 -20.89
N GLY A 147 -21.70 0.18 -20.48
CA GLY A 147 -21.84 1.62 -20.19
C GLY A 147 -22.33 1.96 -18.79
N TYR A 148 -22.38 0.98 -17.87
CA TYR A 148 -22.65 1.18 -16.45
C TYR A 148 -21.95 0.11 -15.61
N GLY A 149 -21.71 0.39 -14.34
CA GLY A 149 -21.29 -0.61 -13.37
C GLY A 149 -20.77 0.03 -12.11
N ILE A 150 -20.72 -0.73 -11.03
CA ILE A 150 -20.22 -0.22 -9.76
C ILE A 150 -18.70 -0.25 -9.77
N THR A 151 -18.08 0.85 -9.33
CA THR A 151 -16.62 0.96 -9.24
C THR A 151 -16.18 1.25 -7.81
N LEU A 152 -15.06 0.65 -7.38
CA LEU A 152 -14.43 0.92 -6.09
C LEU A 152 -13.43 2.07 -6.25
N ASN A 153 -13.71 3.18 -5.54
CA ASN A 153 -12.86 4.37 -5.48
C ASN A 153 -12.42 4.61 -4.03
N GLY A 154 -11.16 4.26 -3.73
CA GLY A 154 -10.72 4.14 -2.35
C GLY A 154 -11.49 3.02 -1.66
N ASN A 155 -12.32 3.39 -0.67
CA ASN A 155 -13.21 2.44 0.03
C ASN A 155 -14.67 2.55 -0.43
N ASN A 156 -15.03 3.54 -1.25
CA ASN A 156 -16.42 3.78 -1.63
C ASN A 156 -16.77 2.99 -2.90
N LEU A 157 -17.90 2.29 -2.88
CA LEU A 157 -18.54 1.80 -4.10
C LEU A 157 -19.36 2.94 -4.70
N GLU A 158 -19.04 3.31 -5.92
CA GLU A 158 -19.63 4.42 -6.66
C GLU A 158 -20.44 3.92 -7.86
N GLU A 159 -21.14 4.84 -8.52
CA GLU A 159 -21.96 4.58 -9.71
C GLU A 159 -23.21 3.71 -9.43
N PHE A 160 -23.70 3.00 -10.45
CA PHE A 160 -25.04 2.42 -10.45
C PHE A 160 -25.04 0.94 -10.85
N ALA A 161 -25.81 0.15 -10.12
CA ALA A 161 -26.30 -1.15 -10.58
C ALA A 161 -27.66 -0.99 -11.26
N TRP A 162 -28.02 -2.00 -12.05
CA TRP A 162 -29.27 -2.05 -12.79
C TRP A 162 -30.09 -3.26 -12.37
N ASP A 163 -31.35 -3.04 -12.00
CA ASP A 163 -32.27 -4.08 -11.52
C ASP A 163 -32.93 -4.89 -12.66
N SER A 164 -32.12 -5.37 -13.60
CA SER A 164 -32.63 -6.01 -14.81
C SER A 164 -32.19 -7.44 -14.92
N SER A 165 -33.15 -8.31 -15.18
CA SER A 165 -32.92 -9.54 -15.93
C SER A 165 -32.42 -9.18 -17.34
N ASP A 166 -31.10 -9.08 -17.55
CA ASP A 166 -30.56 -8.97 -18.93
C ASP A 166 -30.82 -10.28 -19.68
N ILE A 167 -31.99 -10.38 -20.31
CA ILE A 167 -32.29 -11.41 -21.28
C ILE A 167 -31.99 -10.79 -22.66
N ASN A 168 -30.91 -11.25 -23.29
CA ASN A 168 -30.55 -10.91 -24.68
C ASN A 168 -30.30 -9.42 -24.98
N GLY A 169 -29.66 -8.68 -24.05
CA GLY A 169 -29.22 -7.30 -24.32
C GLY A 169 -30.35 -6.27 -24.37
N GLN A 170 -31.51 -6.61 -23.82
CA GLN A 170 -32.62 -5.69 -23.67
C GLN A 170 -32.90 -5.50 -22.17
N ALA A 171 -32.58 -4.31 -21.66
CA ALA A 171 -32.88 -3.92 -20.30
C ALA A 171 -34.41 -3.99 -20.06
N ILE A 172 -34.83 -4.92 -19.21
CA ILE A 172 -36.22 -5.11 -18.77
C ILE A 172 -36.38 -4.86 -17.27
N GLY A 173 -35.40 -4.17 -16.66
CA GLY A 173 -35.42 -3.73 -15.25
C GLY A 173 -36.36 -2.57 -14.97
N HIS A 174 -36.64 -2.35 -13.68
CA HIS A 174 -37.57 -1.34 -13.20
C HIS A 174 -36.88 0.00 -12.85
N GLY A 175 -35.56 0.07 -12.60
CA GLY A 175 -34.81 1.27 -12.22
C GLY A 175 -33.36 1.10 -11.73
N TRP A 176 -32.61 2.20 -11.66
CA TRP A 176 -31.22 2.21 -11.22
C TRP A 176 -31.08 2.13 -9.69
N ILE A 177 -30.01 1.49 -9.22
CA ILE A 177 -29.58 1.48 -7.81
C ILE A 177 -28.26 2.23 -7.72
N ASN A 178 -28.25 3.39 -7.07
CA ASN A 178 -27.07 4.21 -6.81
C ASN A 178 -26.34 3.71 -5.55
N PHE A 179 -25.06 3.37 -5.68
CA PHE A 179 -24.22 2.90 -4.58
C PHE A 179 -23.56 4.02 -3.79
N ASN A 180 -23.54 5.24 -4.32
CA ASN A 180 -23.07 6.44 -3.63
C ASN A 180 -24.07 7.61 -3.70
N PRO A 181 -25.30 7.47 -3.15
CA PRO A 181 -26.28 8.54 -3.13
C PRO A 181 -25.92 9.61 -2.09
N SER A 182 -26.48 10.82 -2.26
CA SER A 182 -26.40 11.85 -1.24
C SER A 182 -26.99 11.35 0.09
N PHE A 183 -26.26 11.52 1.20
CA PHE A 183 -26.61 11.03 2.53
C PHE A 183 -26.58 9.50 2.73
N GLY A 184 -26.10 8.75 1.74
CA GLY A 184 -25.76 7.33 1.87
C GLY A 184 -24.30 7.08 1.49
N GLY A 185 -24.06 5.96 0.80
CA GLY A 185 -22.74 5.52 0.37
C GLY A 185 -22.45 4.12 0.89
N VAL A 186 -22.13 3.20 -0.02
CA VAL A 186 -21.68 1.85 0.33
C VAL A 186 -20.16 1.83 0.39
N ILE A 187 -19.63 1.35 1.51
CA ILE A 187 -18.20 1.40 1.83
C ILE A 187 -17.70 -0.01 2.11
N VAL A 188 -16.58 -0.37 1.49
CA VAL A 188 -15.82 -1.59 1.78
C VAL A 188 -14.64 -1.24 2.69
N THR A 189 -14.62 -1.77 3.90
CA THR A 189 -13.56 -1.54 4.89
C THR A 189 -12.78 -2.83 5.11
N PRO A 190 -11.60 -3.02 4.47
CA PRO A 190 -10.89 -4.29 4.51
C PRO A 190 -10.66 -4.78 5.94
N ASP A 191 -11.08 -6.02 6.23
CA ASP A 191 -10.96 -6.63 7.57
C ASP A 191 -9.49 -6.91 7.92
N THR A 192 -8.68 -7.26 6.92
CA THR A 192 -7.26 -7.56 7.07
C THR A 192 -6.43 -6.83 6.03
N ALA A 193 -5.58 -5.89 6.47
CA ALA A 193 -4.59 -5.26 5.61
C ALA A 193 -3.56 -6.30 5.14
N ILE A 194 -2.99 -6.08 3.95
CA ILE A 194 -1.87 -6.88 3.45
C ILE A 194 -0.63 -6.56 4.28
N ALA A 195 0.09 -7.59 4.71
CA ALA A 195 1.45 -7.48 5.18
C ALA A 195 2.38 -8.14 4.16
N VAL A 196 3.51 -7.50 3.88
CA VAL A 196 4.56 -8.04 3.01
C VAL A 196 5.90 -7.68 3.62
N ASP A 197 6.81 -8.64 3.63
CA ASP A 197 8.17 -8.51 4.16
C ASP A 197 9.14 -9.06 3.11
N LEU A 198 10.13 -8.26 2.75
CA LEU A 198 11.19 -8.56 1.80
C LEU A 198 12.53 -8.28 2.47
N ASN A 199 13.40 -9.29 2.51
CA ASN A 199 14.73 -9.15 3.06
C ASN A 199 15.78 -9.63 2.07
N ALA A 200 16.97 -9.02 2.14
CA ALA A 200 18.15 -9.46 1.42
C ALA A 200 19.16 -10.07 2.40
N ASN A 201 19.77 -11.19 2.04
CA ASN A 201 20.82 -11.82 2.83
C ASN A 201 21.93 -12.42 1.94
N PRO A 202 23.18 -11.95 2.04
CA PRO A 202 23.62 -10.84 2.90
C PRO A 202 23.12 -9.47 2.38
N THR A 203 22.95 -8.50 3.27
CA THR A 203 22.58 -7.11 2.91
C THR A 203 23.74 -6.34 2.28
N THR A 204 24.97 -6.84 2.43
CA THR A 204 26.19 -6.25 1.86
C THR A 204 27.01 -7.35 1.21
N VAL A 205 27.45 -7.12 -0.03
CA VAL A 205 28.23 -8.07 -0.85
C VAL A 205 29.45 -7.37 -1.45
N ALA A 206 30.52 -8.11 -1.73
CA ALA A 206 31.61 -7.55 -2.53
C ALA A 206 31.17 -7.31 -3.98
N SER A 207 31.88 -6.42 -4.68
CA SER A 207 31.60 -6.20 -6.11
C SER A 207 31.79 -7.49 -6.90
N GLY A 208 30.76 -7.89 -7.66
CA GLY A 208 30.71 -9.14 -8.41
C GLY A 208 29.97 -10.29 -7.70
N ASP A 209 29.60 -10.14 -6.42
CA ASP A 209 28.92 -11.18 -5.65
C ASP A 209 27.38 -11.10 -5.72
N ASN A 210 26.76 -12.19 -5.30
CA ASN A 210 25.30 -12.35 -5.27
C ASN A 210 24.75 -12.19 -3.84
N SER A 211 23.48 -11.78 -3.77
CA SER A 211 22.68 -11.82 -2.54
C SER A 211 21.44 -12.69 -2.77
N THR A 212 20.80 -13.13 -1.70
CA THR A 212 19.53 -13.88 -1.77
C THR A 212 18.42 -13.02 -1.20
N LEU A 213 17.39 -12.75 -2.01
CA LEU A 213 16.14 -12.18 -1.55
C LEU A 213 15.26 -13.28 -0.97
N SER A 214 14.56 -12.97 0.11
CA SER A 214 13.50 -13.80 0.69
C SER A 214 12.30 -12.94 1.01
N TRP A 215 11.10 -13.42 0.70
CA TRP A 215 9.88 -12.66 0.98
C TRP A 215 8.75 -13.54 1.48
N THR A 216 7.86 -12.90 2.25
CA THR A 216 6.60 -13.47 2.71
C THR A 216 5.49 -12.44 2.57
N SER A 217 4.25 -12.91 2.41
CA SER A 217 3.07 -12.05 2.39
C SER A 217 1.90 -12.69 3.11
N GLU A 218 1.07 -11.86 3.72
CA GLU A 218 -0.17 -12.23 4.38
C GLU A 218 -1.33 -11.48 3.74
N ASN A 219 -2.47 -12.16 3.60
CA ASN A 219 -3.71 -11.63 3.00
C ASN A 219 -3.57 -11.16 1.53
N ALA A 220 -2.47 -11.50 0.85
CA ALA A 220 -2.26 -11.23 -0.57
C ALA A 220 -2.70 -12.40 -1.46
N ILE A 221 -3.13 -12.10 -2.69
CA ILE A 221 -3.46 -13.11 -3.73
C ILE A 221 -2.48 -13.10 -4.90
N SER A 222 -1.69 -12.03 -5.03
CA SER A 222 -0.67 -11.88 -6.06
C SER A 222 0.48 -11.00 -5.58
N CYS A 223 1.69 -11.28 -6.03
CA CYS A 223 2.86 -10.43 -5.77
C CYS A 223 3.65 -10.24 -7.08
N VAL A 224 4.14 -9.03 -7.28
CA VAL A 224 4.92 -8.65 -8.48
C VAL A 224 6.19 -7.95 -8.02
N ALA A 225 7.32 -8.44 -8.52
CA ALA A 225 8.61 -7.80 -8.33
C ALA A 225 8.76 -6.59 -9.26
N SER A 226 9.37 -5.52 -8.75
CA SER A 226 9.71 -4.30 -9.47
C SER A 226 10.97 -3.69 -8.88
N VAL A 227 11.65 -2.79 -9.61
CA VAL A 227 12.91 -2.12 -9.18
C VAL A 227 14.04 -3.11 -8.93
N GLY A 228 15.08 -3.17 -9.77
CA GLY A 228 16.20 -4.12 -9.59
C GLY A 228 15.90 -5.59 -9.96
N TRP A 229 14.63 -5.98 -10.05
CA TRP A 229 14.12 -7.29 -10.48
C TRP A 229 12.72 -7.16 -11.10
N SER A 230 12.17 -8.24 -11.64
CA SER A 230 10.87 -8.22 -12.31
C SER A 230 10.13 -9.56 -12.28
N GLY A 231 8.85 -9.50 -12.66
CA GLY A 231 8.00 -10.68 -12.89
C GLY A 231 7.05 -10.98 -11.75
N SER A 232 6.10 -11.88 -12.01
CA SER A 232 5.18 -12.41 -11.00
C SER A 232 5.93 -13.32 -10.03
N LYS A 233 5.69 -13.12 -8.74
CA LYS A 233 6.30 -13.90 -7.64
C LYS A 233 5.21 -14.66 -6.89
N ALA A 234 5.60 -15.81 -6.33
CA ALA A 234 4.75 -16.53 -5.39
C ALA A 234 4.51 -15.69 -4.12
N LEU A 235 3.49 -16.02 -3.34
CA LEU A 235 3.13 -15.30 -2.10
C LEU A 235 4.21 -15.40 -1.00
N SER A 236 5.08 -16.40 -1.10
CA SER A 236 6.33 -16.48 -0.35
C SER A 236 7.38 -17.19 -1.19
N GLY A 237 8.65 -16.87 -0.98
CA GLY A 237 9.71 -17.46 -1.76
C GLY A 237 11.08 -16.86 -1.48
N SER A 238 12.05 -17.32 -2.28
CA SER A 238 13.41 -16.82 -2.26
C SER A 238 14.01 -16.87 -3.66
N GLU A 239 14.85 -15.89 -3.98
CA GLU A 239 15.51 -15.75 -5.28
C GLU A 239 16.90 -15.17 -5.13
N VAL A 240 17.88 -15.79 -5.80
CA VAL A 240 19.24 -15.25 -5.86
C VAL A 240 19.27 -14.12 -6.88
N VAL A 241 19.85 -12.99 -6.46
CA VAL A 241 20.02 -11.78 -7.27
C VAL A 241 21.50 -11.41 -7.37
N GLY A 242 21.85 -10.69 -8.43
CA GLY A 242 23.23 -10.34 -8.76
C GLY A 242 23.69 -10.93 -10.09
N PRO A 243 24.99 -10.86 -10.40
CA PRO A 243 26.05 -10.24 -9.59
C PRO A 243 25.90 -8.72 -9.46
N HIS A 244 26.29 -8.15 -8.33
CA HIS A 244 26.13 -6.72 -8.04
C HIS A 244 27.44 -5.98 -8.22
N THR A 245 27.43 -4.89 -8.98
CA THR A 245 28.57 -3.96 -9.13
C THR A 245 28.27 -2.56 -8.60
N SER A 246 27.04 -2.35 -8.12
CA SER A 246 26.56 -1.13 -7.47
C SER A 246 25.42 -1.47 -6.52
N ASP A 247 25.17 -0.61 -5.54
CA ASP A 247 23.99 -0.70 -4.66
C ASP A 247 22.71 -0.86 -5.49
N THR A 248 21.89 -1.83 -5.11
CA THR A 248 20.67 -2.17 -5.84
C THR A 248 19.50 -2.30 -4.88
N VAL A 249 18.41 -1.60 -5.19
CA VAL A 249 17.14 -1.67 -4.45
C VAL A 249 16.20 -2.63 -5.16
N TYR A 250 15.50 -3.45 -4.38
CA TYR A 250 14.53 -4.43 -4.81
C TYR A 250 13.17 -4.13 -4.17
N ARG A 251 12.11 -4.07 -4.98
CA ARG A 251 10.73 -3.86 -4.50
C ARG A 251 9.81 -5.03 -4.80
N ILE A 252 9.04 -5.48 -3.81
CA ILE A 252 7.90 -6.36 -4.07
C ILE A 252 6.60 -5.62 -3.79
N THR A 253 5.61 -5.78 -4.67
CA THR A 253 4.25 -5.26 -4.46
C THR A 253 3.28 -6.41 -4.46
N CYS A 254 2.57 -6.61 -3.35
CA CYS A 254 1.56 -7.62 -3.18
C CYS A 254 0.16 -7.00 -3.15
N ASN A 255 -0.80 -7.67 -3.78
CA ASN A 255 -2.15 -7.16 -3.97
C ASN A 255 -3.17 -8.22 -3.58
N ASN A 256 -4.32 -7.75 -3.13
CA ASN A 256 -5.58 -8.48 -3.05
C ASN A 256 -6.69 -7.61 -3.69
N ALA A 257 -7.93 -8.08 -3.69
CA ALA A 257 -9.03 -7.31 -4.30
C ALA A 257 -9.36 -6.00 -3.56
N LEU A 258 -8.88 -5.84 -2.32
CA LEU A 258 -9.26 -4.77 -1.41
C LEU A 258 -8.14 -3.75 -1.14
N SER A 259 -6.87 -4.13 -1.34
CA SER A 259 -5.70 -3.36 -0.93
C SER A 259 -4.43 -3.79 -1.67
N SER A 260 -3.40 -2.95 -1.56
CA SER A 260 -2.06 -3.17 -2.10
C SER A 260 -1.04 -2.75 -1.05
N ALA A 261 0.04 -3.52 -0.90
CA ALA A 261 1.17 -3.20 -0.04
C ALA A 261 2.49 -3.50 -0.75
N ASN A 262 3.53 -2.75 -0.41
CA ASN A 262 4.87 -2.96 -0.95
C ASN A 262 5.91 -2.98 0.17
N ASP A 263 7.03 -3.66 -0.09
CA ASP A 263 8.23 -3.61 0.73
C ASP A 263 9.49 -3.56 -0.14
N ASP A 264 10.56 -2.99 0.42
CA ASP A 264 11.82 -2.71 -0.26
C ASP A 264 13.00 -3.33 0.51
N ALA A 265 13.88 -4.05 -0.19
CA ALA A 265 15.17 -4.50 0.33
C ALA A 265 16.30 -3.90 -0.49
N THR A 266 17.39 -3.50 0.16
CA THR A 266 18.57 -2.97 -0.51
C THR A 266 19.76 -3.90 -0.30
N VAL A 267 20.46 -4.22 -1.40
CA VAL A 267 21.75 -4.89 -1.37
C VAL A 267 22.82 -3.82 -1.62
N PHE A 268 23.67 -3.61 -0.62
CA PHE A 268 24.81 -2.72 -0.71
C PHE A 268 26.02 -3.45 -1.29
N VAL A 269 26.79 -2.77 -2.12
CA VAL A 269 28.08 -3.27 -2.59
C VAL A 269 29.17 -2.66 -1.73
N SER A 270 29.85 -3.48 -0.94
CA SER A 270 31.12 -3.07 -0.36
C SER A 270 32.11 -2.94 -1.51
N SER A 271 32.45 -1.72 -1.88
CA SER A 271 33.61 -1.50 -2.72
C SER A 271 34.84 -1.98 -1.93
N LEU A 272 35.59 -2.92 -2.50
CA LEU A 272 37.00 -3.07 -2.16
C LEU A 272 37.68 -1.81 -2.70
N THR A 273 37.62 -0.73 -1.93
CA THR A 273 38.52 0.40 -2.06
C THR A 273 39.79 -0.01 -1.33
N TYR A 274 40.76 -0.50 -2.10
CA TYR A 274 42.12 -0.70 -1.60
C TYR A 274 42.62 0.67 -1.15
N GLN A 275 43.21 0.75 0.05
CA GLN A 275 43.64 2.03 0.62
C GLN A 275 44.54 2.76 -0.38
N CYS A 276 45.39 2.00 -1.06
CA CYS A 276 46.31 2.48 -2.08
C CYS A 276 45.68 2.91 -3.41
N SER A 277 44.36 2.87 -3.58
CA SER A 277 43.69 3.37 -4.80
C SER A 277 42.29 3.95 -4.57
N ASP A 278 42.01 4.45 -3.37
CA ASP A 278 40.71 5.00 -2.96
C ASP A 278 40.63 6.52 -2.88
N GLY A 279 41.76 7.23 -3.03
CA GLY A 279 41.85 8.68 -3.02
C GLY A 279 41.74 9.31 -1.64
N ILE A 280 41.86 8.52 -0.56
CA ILE A 280 41.81 8.95 0.83
C ILE A 280 43.20 8.69 1.46
N ASP A 281 43.58 9.57 2.39
CA ASP A 281 44.76 9.40 3.25
C ASP A 281 44.33 8.58 4.47
N ASN A 282 44.49 7.25 4.39
CA ASN A 282 43.95 6.30 5.36
C ASN A 282 44.86 6.14 6.59
N ASP A 283 46.13 6.52 6.50
CA ASP A 283 47.10 6.47 7.61
C ASP A 283 47.35 7.84 8.29
N GLY A 284 46.96 8.94 7.63
CA GLY A 284 47.03 10.31 8.14
C GLY A 284 48.40 10.97 7.98
N ASP A 285 49.28 10.46 7.11
CA ASP A 285 50.62 11.02 6.88
C ASP A 285 50.64 12.21 5.87
N GLY A 286 49.49 12.45 5.22
CA GLY A 286 49.28 13.53 4.25
C GLY A 286 49.52 13.12 2.78
N LYS A 287 49.76 11.84 2.51
CA LYS A 287 49.86 11.26 1.16
C LYS A 287 48.64 10.37 0.88
N ILE A 288 48.45 10.05 -0.40
CA ILE A 288 47.29 9.31 -0.89
C ILE A 288 47.73 8.37 -2.02
N ASP A 289 47.23 7.14 -2.04
CA ASP A 289 47.36 6.21 -3.16
C ASP A 289 48.82 6.05 -3.68
N VAL A 290 49.02 6.26 -4.99
CA VAL A 290 50.33 6.24 -5.68
C VAL A 290 51.35 7.25 -5.15
N ALA A 291 50.91 8.25 -4.38
CA ALA A 291 51.83 9.20 -3.74
C ALA A 291 52.28 8.71 -2.35
N ASP A 292 51.64 7.68 -1.79
CA ASP A 292 51.93 7.14 -0.47
C ASP A 292 53.02 6.03 -0.53
N PRO A 293 54.16 6.19 0.17
CA PRO A 293 55.18 5.14 0.33
C PRO A 293 54.66 3.85 0.96
N GLY A 294 53.59 3.95 1.76
CA GLY A 294 52.84 2.83 2.30
C GLY A 294 52.29 1.89 1.23
N CYS A 295 52.14 2.34 -0.01
CA CYS A 295 51.59 1.54 -1.11
C CYS A 295 52.64 0.76 -1.91
N TYR A 296 53.83 0.56 -1.35
CA TYR A 296 54.99 0.00 -2.03
C TYR A 296 55.63 -1.16 -1.24
N ASP A 297 54.89 -2.20 -0.88
CA ASP A 297 55.36 -3.35 -0.05
C ASP A 297 56.76 -3.93 -0.40
N THR A 298 57.10 -3.95 -1.69
CA THR A 298 58.29 -4.55 -2.30
C THR A 298 59.08 -3.57 -3.16
N GLY A 299 58.84 -2.27 -2.98
CA GLY A 299 59.38 -1.19 -3.82
C GLY A 299 58.63 -1.00 -5.14
N ALA A 300 57.54 -1.73 -5.37
CA ALA A 300 56.62 -1.56 -6.48
C ALA A 300 55.23 -1.15 -5.97
N TYR A 301 54.59 -0.21 -6.65
CA TYR A 301 53.24 0.24 -6.31
C TYR A 301 52.23 -0.90 -6.50
N ASP A 302 51.49 -1.24 -5.45
CA ASP A 302 50.36 -2.18 -5.51
C ASP A 302 49.02 -1.44 -5.31
N PRO A 303 48.25 -1.16 -6.39
CA PRO A 303 46.94 -0.53 -6.27
C PRO A 303 45.89 -1.44 -5.62
N THR A 304 46.21 -2.72 -5.39
CA THR A 304 45.37 -3.70 -4.72
C THR A 304 45.76 -3.95 -3.26
N ASP A 305 46.65 -3.11 -2.73
CA ASP A 305 47.03 -3.14 -1.32
C ASP A 305 46.02 -2.40 -0.43
N ASP A 306 45.61 -3.05 0.65
CA ASP A 306 44.67 -2.54 1.63
C ASP A 306 45.35 -1.93 2.86
N ASN A 307 46.64 -1.59 2.77
CA ASN A 307 47.40 -0.98 3.86
C ASN A 307 48.33 0.17 3.43
N GLU A 308 48.03 1.40 3.83
CA GLU A 308 48.93 2.57 3.64
C GLU A 308 50.01 2.71 4.73
N THR A 309 50.14 1.77 5.67
CA THR A 309 51.13 1.86 6.75
C THR A 309 52.43 1.09 6.51
N ASP A 310 52.60 0.48 5.33
CA ASP A 310 53.77 -0.34 5.07
C ASP A 310 55.05 0.50 5.01
N THR A 311 56.01 0.17 5.87
CA THR A 311 57.29 0.86 5.88
C THR A 311 58.21 0.21 4.86
N LEU A 312 58.61 0.97 3.84
CA LEU A 312 59.67 0.58 2.93
C LEU A 312 60.95 0.23 3.68
N SER A 313 61.58 -0.86 3.24
CA SER A 313 62.88 -1.30 3.73
C SER A 313 63.96 -0.26 3.41
N GLN A 314 65.04 -0.18 4.20
CA GLN A 314 66.19 0.68 3.88
C GLN A 314 66.75 0.41 2.48
N CYS A 315 66.61 -0.82 2.01
CA CYS A 315 67.04 -1.25 0.68
C CYS A 315 66.00 -1.09 -0.45
N SER A 316 64.86 -0.45 -0.16
CA SER A 316 63.84 -0.12 -1.16
C SER A 316 63.15 1.23 -0.90
N ASN A 317 63.74 2.13 -0.10
CA ASN A 317 63.08 3.37 0.33
C ASN A 317 63.50 4.62 -0.46
N PHE A 318 64.35 4.47 -1.49
CA PHE A 318 64.88 5.54 -2.33
C PHE A 318 65.79 6.55 -1.59
N PHE A 319 66.32 6.18 -0.42
CA PHE A 319 67.29 6.96 0.32
C PHE A 319 68.58 6.17 0.51
N ASP A 320 69.72 6.83 0.32
CA ASP A 320 71.05 6.34 0.69
C ASP A 320 71.22 6.43 2.23
N ASP A 321 70.80 5.37 2.93
CA ASP A 321 70.76 5.27 4.40
C ASP A 321 72.15 5.00 5.02
N ASP A 322 73.12 4.45 4.27
CA ASP A 322 74.52 4.29 4.74
C ASP A 322 75.52 5.33 4.23
N GLY A 323 75.12 6.17 3.28
CA GLY A 323 75.87 7.30 2.77
C GLY A 323 76.99 6.92 1.78
N ASP A 324 76.93 5.74 1.15
CA ASP A 324 77.94 5.27 0.20
C ASP A 324 77.74 5.80 -1.24
N GLY A 325 76.59 6.45 -1.49
CA GLY A 325 76.20 7.04 -2.77
C GLY A 325 75.43 6.10 -3.70
N LEU A 326 75.16 4.87 -3.26
CA LEU A 326 74.20 3.94 -3.82
C LEU A 326 72.94 4.01 -2.94
N ILE A 327 71.77 3.70 -3.51
CA ILE A 327 70.48 4.11 -2.90
C ILE A 327 69.61 2.92 -2.50
N ASP A 328 69.63 1.83 -3.25
CA ASP A 328 68.72 0.70 -3.04
C ASP A 328 69.22 -0.53 -3.82
N TYR A 329 68.67 -1.70 -3.48
CA TYR A 329 68.82 -2.91 -4.30
C TYR A 329 68.26 -2.69 -5.73
N PRO A 330 68.90 -3.22 -6.79
CA PRO A 330 70.08 -4.09 -6.81
C PRO A 330 71.41 -3.33 -6.97
N ASN A 331 71.35 -2.00 -6.97
CA ASN A 331 72.52 -1.17 -7.26
C ASN A 331 73.38 -0.96 -6.01
N ASP A 332 72.77 -1.04 -4.83
CA ASP A 332 73.43 -1.02 -3.53
C ASP A 332 73.92 -2.42 -3.10
N PRO A 333 75.23 -2.64 -2.91
CA PRO A 333 75.82 -3.89 -2.44
C PRO A 333 75.65 -4.16 -0.93
N GLY A 334 75.34 -3.13 -0.14
CA GLY A 334 74.91 -3.22 1.25
C GLY A 334 73.54 -3.86 1.41
N CYS A 335 72.77 -3.97 0.31
CA CYS A 335 71.47 -4.62 0.27
C CYS A 335 71.52 -6.05 -0.27
N SER A 336 71.15 -7.03 0.56
CA SER A 336 71.03 -8.43 0.12
C SER A 336 69.76 -8.73 -0.71
N GLY A 337 68.81 -7.80 -0.70
CA GLY A 337 67.56 -7.81 -1.47
C GLY A 337 66.71 -6.58 -1.17
N ALA A 338 65.66 -6.32 -1.96
CA ALA A 338 64.78 -5.14 -1.77
C ALA A 338 64.07 -5.12 -0.40
N SER A 339 63.81 -6.29 0.21
CA SER A 339 63.21 -6.39 1.55
C SER A 339 64.24 -6.42 2.69
N ASP A 340 65.53 -6.21 2.39
CA ASP A 340 66.57 -6.19 3.41
C ASP A 340 66.49 -4.90 4.23
N SER A 341 66.21 -5.04 5.54
CA SER A 341 66.03 -3.91 6.47
C SER A 341 67.30 -3.11 6.75
N LYS A 342 68.45 -3.52 6.18
CA LYS A 342 69.75 -2.92 6.42
C LYS A 342 70.47 -2.70 5.11
N GLU A 343 70.46 -1.46 4.66
CA GLU A 343 71.41 -0.99 3.66
C GLU A 343 72.72 -0.68 4.39
N PHE A 344 73.55 -1.69 4.66
CA PHE A 344 74.89 -1.45 5.22
C PHE A 344 75.87 -2.44 4.65
N ASN A 345 76.91 -1.92 3.99
CA ASN A 345 78.04 -2.73 3.56
C ASN A 345 78.73 -3.42 4.76
N ILE A 346 78.94 -4.74 4.66
CA ILE A 346 79.76 -5.47 5.63
C ILE A 346 81.22 -5.03 5.42
N ILE A 347 81.69 -4.10 6.25
CA ILE A 347 83.10 -3.71 6.30
C ILE A 347 83.88 -4.87 6.90
N PHE A 348 84.55 -5.66 6.05
CA PHE A 348 85.61 -6.55 6.52
C PHE A 348 86.82 -5.67 6.86
N GLU A 349 86.93 -5.22 8.11
CA GLU A 349 88.23 -4.78 8.63
C GLU A 349 89.14 -6.01 8.68
N GLU A 350 90.06 -6.10 7.71
CA GLU A 350 91.17 -7.05 7.75
C GLU A 350 92.03 -6.74 9.00
N PHE A 351 91.98 -7.63 9.99
CA PHE A 351 92.91 -7.69 11.12
C PHE A 351 94.05 -8.68 10.86
#